data_AF-U4UJ58-F1
#
_entry.id   AF-U4UJ58-F1
#
_cell.length_a   1.000
_cell.length_b   1.000
_cell.length_c   1.000
_cell.angle_alpha   90.00
_cell.angle_beta   90.00
_cell.angle_gamma   90.00
#
_symmetry.space_group_name_H-M   'P 1'
#
loop_
_entity.id
_entity.type
_entity.pdbx_description
1 polymer ?
#
loop_
_entity_poly.entity_id
_entity_poly.type
_entity_poly.pdbx_seq_one_letter_code
_entity_poly.pdbx_strand_id
1 'polypeptide(L)'
;MSSIAKVLNEIGEDITLLLEDSSFKIAEGGSLEDINRSAAVPLVLKSTPPTAIQLGKELNRNAQEINYFLQIQVNKTNCQLSLPVIRADKRFFMLNYVKDNNNWGLISDVKVDEGVTLVTLRSILQVYNHFSVPVEVYYMTVRGNELELVGSVEPNGTLNLPLKAVYTPTSELFFGISGYSVTTSPYIWKNLQTNMNIVKILQCPVVQTSVDSDKSPFLIKAIGEMEQVYYENTTRHTMASTCYNIHLRPAAIFKNFLPLTIIVCVDELAEEIE
;
A
#
# COMPACT_ATOMS: atom_id res chain seq x y z
N MET A 1 29.29 6.23 6.52
CA MET A 1 28.56 5.39 7.53
C MET A 1 27.40 4.67 6.83
N SER A 2 27.21 3.35 6.96
CA SER A 2 26.10 2.66 6.28
C SER A 2 24.73 3.09 6.86
N SER A 3 23.74 3.30 5.99
CA SER A 3 22.36 3.59 6.42
C SER A 3 21.79 2.43 7.22
N ILE A 4 21.13 2.71 8.34
CA ILE A 4 20.47 1.67 9.14
C ILE A 4 18.96 1.61 8.89
N ALA A 5 18.39 2.70 8.38
CA ALA A 5 16.99 2.80 8.03
C ALA A 5 16.81 3.53 6.70
N LYS A 6 15.70 3.27 6.02
CA LYS A 6 15.26 3.97 4.82
C LYS A 6 13.81 4.37 5.00
N VAL A 7 13.44 5.58 4.62
CA VAL A 7 12.05 6.07 4.71
C VAL A 7 11.53 6.31 3.32
N LEU A 8 10.36 5.75 3.01
CA LEU A 8 9.69 5.90 1.73
C LEU A 8 8.31 6.53 1.94
N ASN A 9 7.98 7.54 1.13
CA ASN A 9 6.67 8.14 1.11
C ASN A 9 5.86 7.64 -0.10
N GLU A 10 4.75 6.97 0.17
CA GLU A 10 3.80 6.46 -0.82
C GLU A 10 2.36 6.90 -0.50
N ILE A 11 2.20 7.96 0.29
CA ILE A 11 0.86 8.50 0.61
C ILE A 11 0.29 9.37 -0.52
N GLY A 12 1.13 9.75 -1.50
CA GLY A 12 0.76 10.63 -2.61
C GLY A 12 0.55 12.10 -2.23
N GLU A 13 1.12 12.54 -1.10
CA GLU A 13 1.13 13.92 -0.63
C GLU A 13 2.52 14.24 -0.06
N ASP A 14 2.90 15.52 -0.08
CA ASP A 14 4.20 15.94 0.43
C ASP A 14 4.31 15.77 1.95
N ILE A 15 5.43 15.23 2.38
CA ILE A 15 5.81 15.14 3.80
C ILE A 15 7.11 15.88 4.07
N THR A 16 7.27 16.29 5.32
CA THR A 16 8.49 16.89 5.85
C THR A 16 9.04 16.01 6.96
N LEU A 17 10.31 15.62 6.88
CA LEU A 17 10.98 14.91 7.98
C LEU A 17 11.50 15.94 8.99
N LEU A 18 11.00 15.90 10.22
CA LEU A 18 11.41 16.78 11.31
C LEU A 18 12.64 16.17 12.00
N LEU A 19 13.78 16.21 11.30
CA LEU A 19 14.98 15.51 11.71
C LEU A 19 15.59 16.07 13.00
N GLU A 20 15.35 17.34 13.35
CA GLU A 20 15.83 17.93 14.61
C GLU A 20 15.24 17.21 15.83
N ASP A 21 13.95 16.92 15.80
CA ASP A 21 13.21 16.22 16.86
C ASP A 21 13.27 14.68 16.74
N SER A 22 13.85 14.18 15.66
CA SER A 22 14.00 12.74 15.41
C SER A 22 15.26 12.14 16.02
N SER A 23 15.26 10.83 16.26
CA SER A 23 16.47 10.07 16.63
C SER A 23 17.46 9.88 15.49
N PHE A 24 17.10 10.32 14.27
CA PHE A 24 17.80 10.05 13.03
C PHE A 24 18.32 11.31 12.35
N LYS A 25 19.36 11.15 11.53
CA LYS A 25 19.85 12.14 10.55
C LYS A 25 20.00 11.46 9.19
N ILE A 26 20.09 12.24 8.12
CA ILE A 26 20.29 11.72 6.76
C ILE A 26 21.68 11.05 6.66
N ALA A 27 21.73 9.91 5.98
CA ALA A 27 22.98 9.22 5.67
C ALA A 27 23.79 9.99 4.61
N GLU A 28 25.10 9.77 4.56
CA GLU A 28 25.95 10.38 3.53
C GLU A 28 25.45 10.03 2.12
N GLY A 29 25.24 11.06 1.28
CA GLY A 29 24.73 10.91 -0.08
C GLY A 29 23.20 10.84 -0.23
N GLY A 30 22.44 10.84 0.88
CA GLY A 30 20.99 10.96 0.82
C GLY A 30 20.53 12.42 0.65
N SER A 31 19.38 12.62 -0.01
CA SER A 31 18.73 13.92 -0.11
C SER A 31 17.37 13.91 0.59
N LEU A 32 17.01 15.04 1.22
CA LEU A 32 15.65 15.21 1.73
C LEU A 32 14.63 15.37 0.60
N GLU A 33 15.06 15.84 -0.57
CA GLU A 33 14.19 15.99 -1.74
C GLU A 33 13.63 14.65 -2.24
N ASP A 34 14.36 13.56 -1.98
CA ASP A 34 14.00 12.21 -2.41
C ASP A 34 12.68 11.76 -1.78
N ILE A 35 12.35 12.27 -0.57
CA ILE A 35 11.17 11.86 0.18
C ILE A 35 9.86 12.10 -0.60
N ASN A 36 9.77 13.16 -1.39
CA ASN A 36 8.56 13.49 -2.15
C ASN A 36 8.68 13.13 -3.64
N ARG A 37 9.75 12.42 -4.03
CA ARG A 37 9.99 11.92 -5.39
C ARG A 37 9.81 10.40 -5.50
N SER A 38 9.07 9.80 -4.57
CA SER A 38 8.90 8.34 -4.46
C SER A 38 10.24 7.59 -4.35
N ALA A 39 11.27 8.23 -3.79
CA ALA A 39 12.57 7.65 -3.55
C ALA A 39 12.81 7.50 -2.04
N ALA A 40 13.53 6.45 -1.66
CA ALA A 40 13.77 6.15 -0.26
C ALA A 40 14.90 7.03 0.30
N VAL A 41 14.63 7.75 1.40
CA VAL A 41 15.63 8.56 2.09
C VAL A 41 16.41 7.70 3.07
N PRO A 42 17.74 7.55 2.92
CA PRO A 42 18.55 6.78 3.85
C PRO A 42 18.81 7.57 5.14
N LEU A 43 18.60 6.92 6.28
CA LEU A 43 18.76 7.48 7.62
C LEU A 43 19.80 6.70 8.44
N VAL A 44 20.49 7.43 9.31
CA VAL A 44 21.40 6.91 10.35
C VAL A 44 21.00 7.47 11.71
N LEU A 45 21.26 6.73 12.79
CA LEU A 45 21.04 7.26 14.13
C LEU A 45 21.93 8.46 14.38
N LYS A 46 21.38 9.46 15.07
CA LYS A 46 22.22 10.46 15.71
C LYS A 46 23.05 9.73 16.75
N SER A 47 24.37 9.87 16.68
CA SER A 47 25.24 9.46 17.77
C SER A 47 24.82 10.26 19.00
N THR A 48 24.18 9.62 19.97
CA THR A 48 24.12 10.20 21.30
C THR A 48 25.57 10.44 21.73
N PRO A 49 25.92 11.63 22.24
CA PRO A 49 27.23 11.78 22.86
C PRO A 49 27.38 10.71 23.94
N PRO A 50 28.55 10.08 24.10
CA PRO A 50 28.78 9.16 25.20
C PRO A 50 28.74 9.97 26.49
N THR A 51 27.58 10.06 27.13
CA THR A 51 27.52 10.50 28.52
C THR A 51 28.32 9.46 29.29
N ALA A 52 29.46 9.88 29.83
CA ALA A 52 30.45 9.05 30.50
C ALA A 52 29.79 7.89 31.27
N ILE A 53 30.05 6.66 30.81
CA ILE A 53 29.54 5.45 31.40
C ILE A 53 30.10 5.37 32.83
N GLN A 54 29.26 5.68 33.82
CA GLN A 54 29.41 5.15 35.17
C GLN A 54 29.26 3.63 35.06
N LEU A 55 30.40 2.96 34.96
CA LEU A 55 30.59 1.51 34.84
C LEU A 55 29.88 0.67 35.94
N GLY A 56 29.29 1.32 36.95
CA GLY A 56 28.49 0.69 38.01
C GLY A 56 26.99 0.51 37.72
N LYS A 57 26.44 1.05 36.62
CA LYS A 57 24.99 0.92 36.30
C LYS A 57 24.65 -0.11 35.21
N GLU A 58 25.65 -0.79 34.65
CA GLU A 58 25.43 -1.78 33.58
C GLU A 58 24.86 -3.11 34.06
N LEU A 59 24.91 -3.42 35.36
CA LEU A 59 24.44 -4.69 35.92
C LEU A 59 22.93 -4.72 36.25
N ASN A 60 22.22 -3.59 36.06
CA ASN A 60 20.80 -3.47 36.42
C ASN A 60 19.93 -3.02 35.23
N ARG A 61 20.31 -3.43 34.01
CA ARG A 61 19.47 -3.31 32.82
C ARG A 61 18.33 -4.33 32.88
N ASN A 62 17.31 -4.04 33.69
CA ASN A 62 15.97 -4.25 33.16
C ASN A 62 15.91 -3.39 31.89
N ALA A 63 15.75 -4.05 30.74
CA ALA A 63 15.83 -3.43 29.42
C ALA A 63 14.93 -2.19 29.31
N GLN A 64 15.48 -1.01 29.58
CA GLN A 64 14.91 0.22 29.06
C GLN A 64 15.14 0.15 27.55
N GLU A 65 14.15 -0.38 26.83
CA GLU A 65 14.11 -0.33 25.37
C GLU A 65 14.31 1.14 24.96
N ILE A 66 15.47 1.47 24.41
CA ILE A 66 15.74 2.81 23.89
C ILE A 66 14.81 2.97 22.69
N ASN A 67 13.78 3.80 22.84
CA ASN A 67 12.80 3.97 21.79
C ASN A 67 13.28 4.98 20.74
N TYR A 68 13.54 4.53 19.52
CA TYR A 68 13.89 5.40 18.40
C TYR A 68 12.64 5.85 17.65
N PHE A 69 12.49 7.17 17.53
CA PHE A 69 11.36 7.78 16.85
C PHE A 69 11.81 8.63 15.65
N LEU A 70 11.02 8.56 14.59
CA LEU A 70 11.09 9.45 13.45
C LEU A 70 9.90 10.40 13.48
N GLN A 71 10.17 11.69 13.60
CA GLN A 71 9.16 12.74 13.57
C GLN A 71 8.94 13.19 12.12
N ILE A 72 7.69 13.20 11.70
CA ILE A 72 7.29 13.66 10.36
C ILE A 72 6.12 14.63 10.46
N GLN A 73 5.94 15.44 9.43
CA GLN A 73 4.75 16.26 9.23
C GLN A 73 4.15 15.98 7.86
N VAL A 74 2.84 15.73 7.83
CA VAL A 74 2.08 15.62 6.57
C VAL A 74 1.61 17.02 6.18
N ASN A 75 2.20 17.60 5.13
CA ASN A 75 2.08 19.03 4.82
C ASN A 75 0.63 19.46 4.56
N LYS A 76 -0.14 18.64 3.84
CA LYS A 76 -1.54 18.94 3.52
C LYS A 76 -2.46 19.06 4.74
N THR A 77 -2.17 18.31 5.80
CA THR A 77 -2.99 18.25 7.01
C THR A 77 -2.37 19.02 8.18
N ASN A 78 -1.11 19.46 8.05
CA ASN A 78 -0.27 19.97 9.14
C ASN A 78 -0.24 19.02 10.37
N CYS A 79 -0.42 17.72 10.13
CA CYS A 79 -0.40 16.71 11.18
C CYS A 79 1.03 16.23 11.41
N GLN A 80 1.53 16.39 12.64
CA GLN A 80 2.82 15.88 13.07
C GLN A 80 2.65 14.49 13.69
N LEU A 81 3.46 13.53 13.24
CA LEU A 81 3.42 12.13 13.67
C LEU A 81 4.78 11.69 14.22
N SER A 82 4.75 10.92 15.30
CA SER A 82 5.92 10.30 15.92
C SER A 82 5.92 8.82 15.62
N LEU A 83 6.78 8.37 14.72
CA LEU A 83 6.81 7.00 14.20
C LEU A 83 7.88 6.17 14.92
N PRO A 84 7.53 5.06 15.58
CA PRO A 84 8.51 4.17 16.19
C PRO A 84 9.15 3.29 15.12
N VAL A 85 10.49 3.20 15.11
CA VAL A 85 11.26 2.50 14.05
C VAL A 85 11.87 1.18 14.53
N ILE A 86 11.67 0.81 15.79
CA ILE A 86 12.37 -0.30 16.45
C ILE A 86 11.84 -1.66 16.01
N ARG A 87 10.52 -1.76 15.81
CA ARG A 87 9.82 -3.02 15.60
C ARG A 87 9.33 -3.06 14.17
N ALA A 88 9.54 -4.20 13.53
CA ALA A 88 8.93 -4.50 12.24
C ALA A 88 7.44 -4.77 12.45
N ASP A 89 6.64 -3.72 12.41
CA ASP A 89 5.19 -3.76 12.58
C ASP A 89 4.48 -2.72 11.70
N LYS A 90 3.15 -2.84 11.61
CA LYS A 90 2.28 -1.86 10.97
C LYS A 90 1.56 -1.05 12.05
N ARG A 91 1.55 0.27 11.89
CA ARG A 91 0.89 1.20 12.81
C ARG A 91 0.00 2.18 12.06
N PHE A 92 -1.24 2.31 12.55
CA PHE A 92 -2.20 3.28 12.08
C PHE A 92 -2.04 4.61 12.82
N PHE A 93 -1.99 5.70 12.07
CA PHE A 93 -1.98 7.07 12.56
C PHE A 93 -3.15 7.84 11.96
N MET A 94 -3.89 8.55 12.80
CA MET A 94 -4.99 9.39 12.36
C MET A 94 -4.46 10.77 11.97
N LEU A 95 -4.83 11.26 10.77
CA LEU A 95 -4.38 12.56 10.26
C LEU A 95 -5.29 13.73 10.67
N ASN A 96 -6.38 13.46 11.41
CA ASN A 96 -7.35 14.44 11.92
C ASN A 96 -7.79 15.49 10.88
N TYR A 97 -7.94 15.08 9.62
CA TYR A 97 -8.36 15.95 8.53
C TYR A 97 -9.89 16.07 8.50
N VAL A 98 -10.42 17.15 9.09
CA VAL A 98 -11.87 17.32 9.34
C VAL A 98 -12.67 17.76 8.09
N LYS A 99 -12.01 18.04 6.96
CA LYS A 99 -12.66 18.73 5.83
C LYS A 99 -13.82 17.95 5.19
N ASP A 100 -13.81 16.62 5.27
CA ASP A 100 -14.77 15.75 4.56
C ASP A 100 -15.54 14.77 5.47
N ASN A 101 -15.61 15.04 6.78
CA ASN A 101 -16.27 14.18 7.78
C ASN A 101 -15.77 12.71 7.79
N ASN A 102 -14.59 12.49 7.23
CA ASN A 102 -13.98 11.20 6.99
C ASN A 102 -12.60 11.24 7.64
N ASN A 103 -12.32 10.36 8.59
CA ASN A 103 -11.05 10.37 9.30
C ASN A 103 -9.96 9.76 8.41
N TRP A 104 -9.08 10.61 7.89
CA TRP A 104 -7.94 10.16 7.10
C TRP A 104 -6.96 9.40 7.99
N GLY A 105 -6.46 8.29 7.48
CA GLY A 105 -5.56 7.37 8.16
C GLY A 105 -4.31 7.14 7.33
N LEU A 106 -3.20 6.99 8.03
CA LEU A 106 -1.88 6.70 7.48
C LEU A 106 -1.36 5.43 8.14
N ILE A 107 -0.70 4.58 7.36
CA ILE A 107 0.00 3.40 7.87
C ILE A 107 1.50 3.66 7.79
N SER A 108 2.16 3.51 8.93
CA SER A 108 3.60 3.30 9.02
C SER A 108 3.86 1.80 8.97
N ASP A 109 4.40 1.31 7.85
CA ASP A 109 4.74 -0.09 7.62
C ASP A 109 6.26 -0.25 7.77
N VAL A 110 6.69 -0.81 8.89
CA VAL A 110 8.10 -1.00 9.22
C VAL A 110 8.47 -2.45 8.93
N LYS A 111 9.45 -2.65 8.05
CA LYS A 111 10.00 -3.97 7.70
C LYS A 111 11.51 -3.95 7.82
N VAL A 112 12.11 -5.11 8.07
CA VAL A 112 13.56 -5.28 8.01
C VAL A 112 13.87 -6.10 6.76
N ASP A 113 14.61 -5.49 5.85
CA ASP A 113 15.02 -6.11 4.58
C ASP A 113 16.54 -6.03 4.48
N GLU A 114 17.19 -7.19 4.31
CA GLU A 114 18.66 -7.32 4.25
C GLU A 114 19.42 -6.59 5.39
N GLY A 115 18.83 -6.51 6.59
CA GLY A 115 19.41 -5.84 7.75
C GLY A 115 19.22 -4.32 7.78
N VAL A 116 18.49 -3.75 6.81
CA VAL A 116 18.08 -2.34 6.78
C VAL A 116 16.61 -2.22 7.17
N THR A 117 16.28 -1.32 8.07
CA THR A 117 14.88 -1.04 8.42
C THR A 117 14.23 -0.14 7.37
N LEU A 118 13.27 -0.67 6.61
CA LEU A 118 12.45 0.10 5.68
C LEU A 118 11.18 0.60 6.40
N VAL A 119 11.00 1.91 6.45
CA VAL A 119 9.80 2.58 6.95
C VAL A 119 9.02 3.11 5.76
N THR A 120 7.93 2.46 5.42
CA THR A 120 7.04 2.89 4.33
C THR A 120 5.82 3.60 4.89
N LEU A 121 5.63 4.85 4.47
CA LEU A 121 4.45 5.64 4.77
C LEU A 121 3.47 5.48 3.62
N ARG A 122 2.32 4.87 3.90
CA ARG A 122 1.31 4.59 2.87
C ARG A 122 -0.09 4.86 3.41
N SER A 123 -1.07 4.91 2.53
CA SER A 123 -2.47 4.93 2.95
C SER A 123 -2.90 3.60 3.58
N ILE A 124 -4.13 3.57 4.07
CA ILE A 124 -4.76 2.36 4.61
C ILE A 124 -5.13 1.33 3.55
N LEU A 125 -4.98 1.62 2.24
CA LEU A 125 -5.51 0.76 1.18
C LEU A 125 -4.40 0.33 0.21
N GLN A 126 -4.26 -0.98 0.01
CA GLN A 126 -3.32 -1.58 -0.93
C GLN A 126 -4.07 -2.45 -1.94
N VAL A 127 -3.59 -2.48 -3.18
CA VAL A 127 -4.04 -3.41 -4.22
C VAL A 127 -2.91 -4.38 -4.53
N TYR A 128 -3.20 -5.67 -4.51
CA TYR A 128 -2.27 -6.74 -4.87
C TYR A 128 -2.73 -7.41 -6.15
N ASN A 129 -1.81 -7.54 -7.11
CA ASN A 129 -2.08 -8.18 -8.38
C ASN A 129 -1.60 -9.63 -8.40
N HIS A 130 -2.51 -10.61 -8.40
CA HIS A 130 -2.16 -12.04 -8.58
C HIS A 130 -2.23 -12.50 -10.04
N PHE A 131 -2.45 -11.59 -11.00
CA PHE A 131 -2.37 -11.91 -12.41
C PHE A 131 -0.90 -11.99 -12.88
N SER A 132 -0.70 -12.67 -14.00
CA SER A 132 0.56 -12.68 -14.73
C SER A 132 0.72 -11.48 -15.68
N VAL A 133 -0.23 -10.54 -15.68
CA VAL A 133 -0.23 -9.32 -16.49
C VAL A 133 -0.44 -8.10 -15.58
N PRO A 134 0.09 -6.92 -15.94
CA PRO A 134 -0.15 -5.71 -15.18
C PRO A 134 -1.64 -5.35 -15.16
N VAL A 135 -2.09 -4.76 -14.05
CA VAL A 135 -3.48 -4.30 -13.87
C VAL A 135 -3.47 -2.82 -13.50
N GLU A 136 -4.16 -2.02 -14.29
CA GLU A 136 -4.32 -0.58 -14.06
C GLU A 136 -5.39 -0.35 -12.99
N VAL A 137 -5.13 0.54 -12.04
CA VAL A 137 -6.04 0.90 -10.96
C VAL A 137 -6.49 2.33 -11.16
N TYR A 138 -7.80 2.53 -11.19
CA TYR A 138 -8.44 3.83 -11.33
C TYR A 138 -9.31 4.13 -10.12
N TYR A 139 -9.55 5.41 -9.87
CA TYR A 139 -10.50 5.86 -8.86
C TYR A 139 -11.48 6.87 -9.46
N MET A 140 -12.68 6.94 -8.90
CA MET A 140 -13.64 7.98 -9.26
C MET A 140 -13.21 9.32 -8.66
N THR A 141 -13.00 10.33 -9.51
CA THR A 141 -12.62 11.67 -9.07
C THR A 141 -13.73 12.31 -8.22
N VAL A 142 -13.40 13.38 -7.50
CA VAL A 142 -14.37 14.15 -6.69
C VAL A 142 -15.56 14.70 -7.49
N ARG A 143 -15.44 14.80 -8.82
CA ARG A 143 -16.52 15.23 -9.72
C ARG A 143 -17.58 14.15 -9.92
N GLY A 144 -17.25 12.89 -9.68
CA GLY A 144 -18.18 11.75 -9.75
C GLY A 144 -18.50 11.25 -11.15
N ASN A 145 -17.85 11.78 -12.20
CA ASN A 145 -18.11 11.43 -13.60
C ASN A 145 -16.85 11.18 -14.41
N GLU A 146 -15.67 11.22 -13.79
CA GLU A 146 -14.38 11.08 -14.44
C GLU A 146 -13.51 10.13 -13.62
N LEU A 147 -12.86 9.20 -14.31
CA LEU A 147 -11.90 8.27 -13.73
C LEU A 147 -10.49 8.81 -13.91
N GLU A 148 -9.68 8.73 -12.85
CA GLU A 148 -8.25 9.08 -12.92
C GLU A 148 -7.42 7.83 -12.61
N LEU A 149 -6.37 7.62 -13.41
CA LEU A 149 -5.42 6.52 -13.23
C LEU A 149 -4.58 6.77 -11.97
N VAL A 150 -4.57 5.81 -11.05
CA VAL A 150 -3.63 5.79 -9.92
C VAL A 150 -2.26 5.30 -10.38
N GLY A 151 -2.25 4.17 -11.11
CA GLY A 151 -1.04 3.53 -11.59
C GLY A 151 -1.31 2.10 -12.07
N SER A 152 -0.26 1.44 -12.55
CA SER A 152 -0.26 0.02 -12.94
C SER A 152 0.35 -0.82 -11.83
N VAL A 153 -0.31 -1.93 -11.47
CA VAL A 153 0.22 -2.92 -10.53
C VAL A 153 0.83 -4.06 -11.34
N GLU A 154 2.15 -4.22 -11.23
CA GLU A 154 2.89 -5.29 -11.92
C GLU A 154 2.47 -6.69 -11.45
N PRO A 155 2.71 -7.76 -12.24
CA PRO A 155 2.42 -9.13 -11.87
C PRO A 155 3.03 -9.52 -10.52
N ASN A 156 2.21 -10.10 -9.62
CA ASN A 156 2.58 -10.42 -8.23
C ASN A 156 3.05 -9.22 -7.39
N GLY A 157 2.81 -8.00 -7.87
CA GLY A 157 3.17 -6.75 -7.23
C GLY A 157 2.06 -6.17 -6.36
N THR A 158 2.40 -5.07 -5.69
CA THR A 158 1.50 -4.29 -4.86
C THR A 158 1.54 -2.83 -5.24
N LEU A 159 0.39 -2.16 -5.20
CA LEU A 159 0.27 -0.72 -5.34
C LEU A 159 -0.37 -0.12 -4.10
N ASN A 160 0.30 0.88 -3.53
CA ASN A 160 -0.22 1.70 -2.45
C ASN A 160 -1.06 2.82 -3.03
N LEU A 161 -2.32 2.92 -2.62
CA LEU A 161 -3.20 3.97 -3.14
C LEU A 161 -2.87 5.30 -2.46
N PRO A 162 -2.80 6.42 -3.20
CA PRO A 162 -2.59 7.72 -2.60
C PRO A 162 -3.83 8.15 -1.80
N LEU A 163 -3.63 9.00 -0.79
CA LEU A 163 -4.71 9.46 0.09
C LEU A 163 -5.88 10.09 -0.69
N LYS A 164 -5.58 10.84 -1.76
CA LYS A 164 -6.58 11.44 -2.65
C LYS A 164 -7.51 10.41 -3.31
N ALA A 165 -7.02 9.21 -3.61
CA ALA A 165 -7.78 8.14 -4.25
C ALA A 165 -8.58 7.31 -3.22
N VAL A 166 -8.06 7.17 -2.00
CA VAL A 166 -8.72 6.44 -0.92
C VAL A 166 -9.94 7.21 -0.39
N TYR A 167 -9.78 8.51 -0.16
CA TYR A 167 -10.78 9.32 0.54
C TYR A 167 -11.72 10.11 -0.38
N THR A 168 -12.04 9.57 -1.56
CA THR A 168 -13.06 10.18 -2.43
C THR A 168 -14.48 9.99 -1.91
N PRO A 169 -15.43 10.86 -2.30
CA PRO A 169 -16.82 10.77 -1.85
C PRO A 169 -17.48 9.41 -2.12
N THR A 170 -17.21 8.80 -3.28
CA THR A 170 -17.80 7.51 -3.65
C THR A 170 -17.00 6.32 -3.14
N SER A 171 -15.70 6.49 -2.85
CA SER A 171 -14.81 5.41 -2.40
C SER A 171 -14.76 4.22 -3.38
N GLU A 172 -14.94 4.52 -4.66
CA GLU A 172 -15.01 3.57 -5.77
C GLU A 172 -13.67 3.42 -6.48
N LEU A 173 -13.28 2.16 -6.70
CA LEU A 173 -12.14 1.77 -7.51
C LEU A 173 -12.59 1.03 -8.76
N PHE A 174 -11.84 1.22 -9.84
CA PHE A 174 -12.05 0.54 -11.11
C PHE A 174 -10.72 -0.08 -11.56
N PHE A 175 -10.79 -1.15 -12.34
CA PHE A 175 -9.60 -1.87 -12.79
C PHE A 175 -9.57 -1.99 -14.31
N GLY A 176 -8.38 -1.90 -14.90
CA GLY A 176 -8.16 -1.99 -16.34
C GLY A 176 -7.08 -3.02 -16.67
N ILE A 177 -7.22 -3.69 -17.81
CA ILE A 177 -6.23 -4.63 -18.34
C ILE A 177 -6.03 -4.28 -19.81
N SER A 178 -4.79 -4.34 -20.28
CA SER A 178 -4.45 -4.05 -21.67
C SER A 178 -5.30 -4.88 -22.64
N GLY A 179 -5.89 -4.22 -23.65
CA GLY A 179 -6.81 -4.84 -24.60
C GLY A 179 -8.28 -4.87 -24.18
N TYR A 180 -8.59 -4.50 -22.93
CA TYR A 180 -9.95 -4.38 -22.41
C TYR A 180 -10.20 -2.95 -21.90
N SER A 181 -11.47 -2.58 -21.83
CA SER A 181 -11.91 -1.37 -21.15
C SER A 181 -11.87 -1.57 -19.63
N VAL A 182 -11.92 -0.47 -18.89
CA VAL A 182 -12.07 -0.49 -17.43
C VAL A 182 -13.34 -1.24 -16.99
N THR A 183 -13.35 -1.73 -15.76
CA THR A 183 -14.48 -2.47 -15.17
C THR A 183 -15.80 -1.71 -15.29
N THR A 184 -16.88 -2.39 -15.67
CA THR A 184 -18.23 -1.78 -15.79
C THR A 184 -18.85 -1.39 -14.46
N SER A 185 -18.47 -2.06 -13.38
CA SER A 185 -18.97 -1.78 -12.04
C SER A 185 -17.81 -1.49 -11.09
N PRO A 186 -17.98 -0.57 -10.12
CA PRO A 186 -16.93 -0.20 -9.19
C PRO A 186 -16.72 -1.23 -8.09
N TYR A 187 -15.53 -1.26 -7.51
CA TYR A 187 -15.27 -1.86 -6.22
C TYR A 187 -15.27 -0.79 -5.12
N ILE A 188 -16.26 -0.82 -4.23
CA ILE A 188 -16.39 0.15 -3.13
C ILE A 188 -15.64 -0.36 -1.91
N TRP A 189 -14.46 0.17 -1.63
CA TRP A 189 -13.59 -0.36 -0.57
C TRP A 189 -14.17 -0.16 0.83
N LYS A 190 -14.93 0.92 1.06
CA LYS A 190 -15.54 1.23 2.36
C LYS A 190 -16.50 0.15 2.86
N ASN A 191 -17.04 -0.67 1.97
CA ASN A 191 -17.89 -1.79 2.39
C ASN A 191 -17.12 -2.78 3.29
N LEU A 192 -15.78 -2.80 3.25
CA LEU A 192 -14.93 -3.59 4.15
C LEU A 192 -14.95 -3.11 5.61
N GLN A 193 -15.40 -1.87 5.86
CA GLN A 193 -15.55 -1.37 7.23
C GLN A 193 -16.70 -2.04 7.96
N THR A 194 -17.73 -2.49 7.21
CA THR A 194 -18.90 -3.19 7.75
C THR A 194 -18.83 -4.71 7.56
N ASN A 195 -18.04 -5.19 6.60
CA ASN A 195 -17.89 -6.61 6.28
C ASN A 195 -16.43 -7.03 6.36
N MET A 196 -16.11 -8.08 7.13
CA MET A 196 -14.73 -8.55 7.31
C MET A 196 -14.04 -9.02 6.01
N ASN A 197 -14.83 -9.49 5.04
CA ASN A 197 -14.33 -9.89 3.72
C ASN A 197 -15.40 -9.56 2.67
N ILE A 198 -14.98 -9.09 1.50
CA ILE A 198 -15.85 -8.84 0.34
C ILE A 198 -15.23 -9.51 -0.88
N VAL A 199 -16.05 -10.27 -1.60
CA VAL A 199 -15.68 -10.85 -2.89
C VAL A 199 -16.61 -10.28 -3.96
N LYS A 200 -16.03 -9.69 -5.00
CA LYS A 200 -16.78 -9.17 -6.15
C LYS A 200 -16.13 -9.63 -7.45
N ILE A 201 -16.95 -10.15 -8.36
CA ILE A 201 -16.53 -10.44 -9.73
C ILE A 201 -16.82 -9.19 -10.57
N LEU A 202 -15.78 -8.68 -11.21
CA LEU A 202 -15.80 -7.47 -12.03
C LEU A 202 -15.54 -7.86 -13.48
N GLN A 203 -16.14 -7.13 -14.41
CA GLN A 203 -16.07 -7.40 -15.84
C GLN A 203 -15.44 -6.22 -16.55
N CYS A 204 -14.38 -6.48 -17.32
CA CYS A 204 -13.73 -5.54 -18.21
C CYS A 204 -14.20 -5.85 -19.64
N PRO A 205 -15.04 -4.98 -20.25
CA PRO A 205 -15.53 -5.18 -21.61
C PRO A 205 -14.41 -5.14 -22.64
N VAL A 206 -14.60 -5.77 -23.78
CA VAL A 206 -13.66 -5.65 -24.91
C VAL A 206 -13.75 -4.25 -25.50
N VAL A 207 -12.61 -3.67 -25.86
CA VAL A 207 -12.57 -2.40 -26.60
C VAL A 207 -13.01 -2.66 -28.05
N GLN A 208 -14.10 -2.02 -28.50
CA GLN A 208 -14.77 -2.28 -29.79
C GLN A 208 -13.95 -1.91 -31.06
N THR A 209 -12.64 -1.73 -30.95
CA THR A 209 -11.74 -1.42 -32.07
C THR A 209 -11.09 -2.65 -32.69
N SER A 210 -11.23 -3.85 -32.10
CA SER A 210 -10.78 -5.10 -32.71
C SER A 210 -11.86 -5.70 -33.61
N VAL A 211 -11.44 -6.14 -34.80
CA VAL A 211 -12.24 -6.80 -35.86
C VAL A 211 -12.92 -8.12 -35.39
N ASP A 212 -12.67 -8.54 -34.15
CA ASP A 212 -13.19 -9.76 -33.55
C ASP A 212 -14.37 -9.42 -32.60
N SER A 213 -15.59 -9.47 -33.14
CA SER A 213 -16.85 -9.25 -32.40
C SER A 213 -17.19 -10.31 -31.34
N ASP A 214 -16.38 -11.37 -31.21
CA ASP A 214 -16.70 -12.56 -30.40
C ASP A 214 -15.85 -12.71 -29.12
N LYS A 215 -15.06 -11.69 -28.73
CA LYS A 215 -14.26 -11.78 -27.51
C LYS A 215 -15.14 -11.62 -26.26
N SER A 216 -15.02 -12.58 -25.34
CA SER A 216 -15.67 -12.54 -24.04
C SER A 216 -15.03 -11.47 -23.11
N PRO A 217 -15.80 -10.88 -22.17
CA PRO A 217 -15.26 -9.87 -21.26
C PRO A 217 -14.23 -10.49 -20.31
N PHE A 218 -13.19 -9.74 -19.96
CA PHE A 218 -12.20 -10.20 -19.00
C PHE A 218 -12.77 -10.13 -17.58
N LEU A 219 -12.65 -11.22 -16.83
CA LEU A 219 -13.18 -11.33 -15.47
C LEU A 219 -12.09 -11.15 -14.42
N ILE A 220 -12.31 -10.20 -13.50
CA ILE A 220 -11.44 -9.96 -12.34
C ILE A 220 -12.20 -10.34 -11.07
N LYS A 221 -11.65 -11.27 -10.29
CA LYS A 221 -12.15 -11.55 -8.93
C LYS A 221 -11.42 -10.65 -7.95
N ALA A 222 -12.08 -9.60 -7.47
CA ALA A 222 -11.58 -8.70 -6.44
C ALA A 222 -12.00 -9.20 -5.07
N ILE A 223 -11.03 -9.44 -4.19
CA ILE A 223 -11.22 -9.95 -2.83
C ILE A 223 -10.63 -8.92 -1.85
N GLY A 224 -11.46 -8.32 -1.02
CA GLY A 224 -11.03 -7.39 0.02
C GLY A 224 -10.90 -8.05 1.37
N GLU A 225 -9.80 -7.74 2.06
CA GLU A 225 -9.47 -8.26 3.39
C GLU A 225 -9.16 -7.09 4.33
N MET A 226 -9.74 -7.12 5.52
CA MET A 226 -9.39 -6.22 6.62
C MET A 226 -8.26 -6.82 7.44
N GLU A 227 -7.23 -6.02 7.71
CA GLU A 227 -6.13 -6.34 8.60
C GLU A 227 -6.13 -5.36 9.79
N GLN A 228 -6.15 -5.88 11.01
CA GLN A 228 -6.04 -5.05 12.21
C GLN A 228 -4.57 -4.80 12.55
N VAL A 229 -4.21 -3.54 12.75
CA VAL A 229 -2.84 -3.08 13.00
C VAL A 229 -2.75 -2.33 14.34
N TYR A 230 -1.54 -2.00 14.80
CA TYR A 230 -1.38 -1.26 16.05
C TYR A 230 -1.89 0.17 15.93
N TYR A 231 -2.48 0.70 16.99
CA TYR A 231 -2.90 2.10 17.04
C TYR A 231 -1.75 2.98 17.52
N GLU A 232 -1.24 3.82 16.61
CA GLU A 232 -0.17 4.79 16.85
C GLU A 232 1.02 4.18 17.62
N ASN A 233 1.40 4.81 18.73
CA ASN A 233 2.51 4.41 19.60
C ASN A 233 2.08 3.44 20.71
N THR A 234 0.87 2.91 20.64
CA THR A 234 0.35 1.98 21.64
C THR A 234 0.57 0.52 21.20
N THR A 235 0.34 -0.40 22.13
CA THR A 235 0.22 -1.84 21.85
C THR A 235 -1.22 -2.26 21.61
N ARG A 236 -2.15 -1.30 21.52
CA ARG A 236 -3.58 -1.57 21.39
C ARG A 236 -3.95 -1.72 19.92
N HIS A 237 -4.91 -2.60 19.68
CA HIS A 237 -5.65 -2.68 18.45
C HIS A 237 -7.04 -2.06 18.70
N THR A 238 -7.35 -0.96 18.03
CA THR A 238 -8.66 -0.30 18.11
C THR A 238 -9.49 -0.64 16.87
N MET A 239 -10.78 -0.33 16.88
CA MET A 239 -11.63 -0.47 15.68
C MET A 239 -11.17 0.44 14.53
N ALA A 240 -10.53 1.57 14.85
CA ALA A 240 -10.01 2.49 13.86
C ALA A 240 -8.65 2.06 13.29
N SER A 241 -7.87 1.24 14.01
CA SER A 241 -6.54 0.79 13.58
C SER A 241 -6.62 -0.40 12.63
N THR A 242 -7.15 -0.15 11.43
CA THR A 242 -7.30 -1.15 10.36
C THR A 242 -6.68 -0.66 9.06
N CYS A 243 -6.11 -1.59 8.29
CA CYS A 243 -5.81 -1.38 6.88
C CYS A 243 -6.52 -2.45 6.04
N TYR A 244 -6.63 -2.17 4.75
CA TYR A 244 -7.43 -2.93 3.80
C TYR A 244 -6.57 -3.36 2.62
N ASN A 245 -6.65 -4.64 2.27
CA ASN A 245 -5.92 -5.23 1.16
C ASN A 245 -6.93 -5.74 0.13
N ILE A 246 -6.79 -5.31 -1.12
CA ILE A 246 -7.62 -5.77 -2.24
C ILE A 246 -6.77 -6.68 -3.12
N HIS A 247 -7.11 -7.95 -3.17
CA HIS A 247 -6.48 -8.95 -4.02
C HIS A 247 -7.24 -9.10 -5.34
N LEU A 248 -6.58 -8.82 -6.45
CA LEU A 248 -7.08 -9.06 -7.79
C LEU A 248 -6.60 -10.43 -8.26
N ARG A 249 -7.53 -11.36 -8.49
CA ARG A 249 -7.24 -12.74 -8.90
C ARG A 249 -7.98 -13.10 -10.19
N PRO A 250 -7.42 -14.01 -11.00
CA PRO A 250 -8.20 -14.69 -12.04
C PRO A 250 -9.43 -15.37 -11.44
N ALA A 251 -10.55 -15.36 -12.17
CA ALA A 251 -11.77 -16.05 -11.73
C ALA A 251 -11.58 -17.57 -11.65
N ALA A 252 -10.75 -18.13 -12.54
CA ALA A 252 -10.33 -19.53 -12.54
C ALA A 252 -8.84 -19.62 -12.89
N ILE A 253 -8.17 -20.64 -12.35
CA ILE A 253 -6.76 -20.95 -12.64
C ILE A 253 -6.69 -22.41 -13.05
N PHE A 254 -6.26 -22.68 -14.27
CA PHE A 254 -5.95 -24.03 -14.74
C PHE A 254 -4.48 -24.34 -14.49
N LYS A 255 -4.19 -25.48 -13.84
CA LYS A 255 -2.82 -25.99 -13.63
C LYS A 255 -2.73 -27.41 -14.13
N ASN A 256 -1.90 -27.64 -15.14
CA ASN A 256 -1.62 -28.98 -15.64
C ASN A 256 -0.53 -29.65 -14.78
N PHE A 257 -0.89 -30.72 -14.07
CA PHE A 257 0.04 -31.56 -13.30
C PHE A 257 0.29 -32.93 -13.96
N LEU A 258 -0.23 -33.15 -15.17
CA LEU A 258 -0.03 -34.38 -15.91
C LEU A 258 1.29 -34.34 -16.69
N PRO A 259 1.92 -35.50 -16.96
CA PRO A 259 3.08 -35.59 -17.85
C PRO A 259 2.69 -35.47 -19.34
N LEU A 260 1.50 -34.92 -19.64
CA LEU A 260 0.92 -34.81 -20.96
C LEU A 260 0.62 -33.34 -21.27
N THR A 261 0.86 -32.91 -22.50
CA THR A 261 0.49 -31.57 -22.98
C THR A 261 -1.03 -31.47 -23.10
N ILE A 262 -1.63 -30.44 -22.51
CA ILE A 262 -3.06 -30.16 -22.62
C ILE A 262 -3.24 -28.88 -23.44
N ILE A 263 -4.10 -28.94 -24.46
CA ILE A 263 -4.55 -27.78 -25.23
C ILE A 263 -5.87 -27.32 -24.62
N VAL A 264 -5.93 -26.07 -24.20
CA VAL A 264 -7.15 -25.47 -23.61
C VAL A 264 -7.79 -24.60 -24.69
N CYS A 265 -8.95 -25.04 -25.20
CA CYS A 265 -9.79 -24.22 -26.06
C CYS A 265 -10.66 -23.33 -25.17
N VAL A 266 -10.49 -22.02 -25.28
CA VAL A 266 -11.35 -21.02 -24.66
C VAL A 266 -12.14 -20.41 -25.81
N ASP A 267 -13.47 -20.55 -25.75
CA ASP A 267 -14.45 -20.23 -26.79
C ASP A 267 -14.50 -21.26 -27.97
N GLU A 268 -15.70 -21.48 -28.52
CA GLU A 268 -16.15 -22.66 -29.33
C GLU A 268 -15.46 -22.91 -30.68
N LEU A 269 -14.14 -23.06 -30.72
CA LEU A 269 -13.42 -23.61 -31.87
C LEU A 269 -12.50 -24.73 -31.39
N ALA A 270 -13.11 -25.83 -30.93
CA ALA A 270 -12.45 -27.12 -31.01
C ALA A 270 -12.62 -27.61 -32.45
N GLU A 271 -11.67 -27.30 -33.33
CA GLU A 271 -11.56 -28.04 -34.58
C GLU A 271 -11.20 -29.48 -34.23
N GLU A 272 -12.06 -30.42 -34.62
CA GLU A 272 -11.73 -31.85 -34.60
C GLU A 272 -10.50 -32.06 -35.47
N ILE A 273 -9.41 -32.52 -34.87
CA ILE A 273 -8.23 -32.97 -35.60
C ILE A 273 -8.60 -34.35 -36.18
N GLU A 274 -8.84 -34.41 -37.51
CA GLU A 274 -8.86 -35.66 -38.29
C GLU A 274 -7.50 -36.37 -38.28
#